data_AF-A0A497ARS0-F1
#
_entry.id   AF-A0A497ARS0-F1
#
_cell.length_a   1.000
_cell.length_b   1.000
_cell.length_c   1.000
_cell.angle_alpha   90.00
_cell.angle_beta   90.00
_cell.angle_gamma   90.00
#
_symmetry.space_group_name_H-M   'P 1'
#
loop_
_entity.id
_entity.type
_entity.pdbx_description
1 polymer ?
#
loop_
_entity_poly.entity_id
_entity_poly.type
_entity_poly.pdbx_seq_one_letter_code
_entity_poly.pdbx_strand_id
1 'polypeptide(L)'
;QPMRGTTDIMWTIKFRNGVVIRFKYPIRTTPEGSADPTLGKPDPDPSLIGNNQLFTEAADGVEPAKPKEVLNKKFEVGALGKTATY
;
A
#
# COMPACT_ATOMS: atom_id res chain seq x y z
N GLN A 1 -9.97 27.10 3.45
CA GLN A 1 -10.13 25.67 3.77
C GLN A 1 -10.82 24.98 2.58
N PRO A 2 -10.37 23.79 2.16
CA PRO A 2 -11.07 23.02 1.11
C PRO A 2 -12.48 22.64 1.56
N MET A 3 -13.38 22.47 0.59
CA MET A 3 -14.71 21.91 0.83
C MET A 3 -14.66 20.42 0.51
N ARG A 4 -14.53 19.58 1.54
CA ARG A 4 -14.51 18.12 1.41
C ARG A 4 -15.93 17.56 1.59
N GLY A 5 -16.49 16.98 0.53
CA GLY A 5 -17.74 16.21 0.58
C GLY A 5 -17.48 14.73 0.90
N THR A 6 -18.49 13.89 0.69
CA THR A 6 -18.41 12.44 0.94
C THR A 6 -17.72 11.69 -0.19
N THR A 7 -18.00 12.04 -1.45
CA THR A 7 -17.45 11.38 -2.65
C THR A 7 -16.52 12.28 -3.46
N ASP A 8 -16.51 13.58 -3.19
CA ASP A 8 -15.67 14.56 -3.88
C ASP A 8 -15.06 15.61 -2.95
N ILE A 9 -13.97 16.23 -3.40
CA ILE A 9 -13.32 17.38 -2.76
C ILE A 9 -13.27 18.55 -3.73
N MET A 10 -13.65 19.72 -3.25
CA MET A 10 -13.60 20.98 -3.97
C MET A 10 -12.53 21.89 -3.40
N TRP A 11 -11.69 22.38 -4.29
CA TRP A 11 -10.65 23.36 -4.00
C TRP A 11 -10.99 24.67 -4.67
N THR A 12 -11.02 25.75 -3.88
CA THR A 12 -11.08 27.12 -4.41
C THR A 12 -9.78 27.82 -4.10
N ILE A 13 -9.02 28.15 -5.14
CA ILE A 13 -7.75 28.88 -5.05
C ILE A 13 -8.03 30.34 -5.40
N LYS A 14 -7.79 31.25 -4.46
CA LYS A 14 -7.87 32.70 -4.67
C LYS A 14 -6.45 33.26 -4.75
N PHE A 15 -6.06 33.75 -5.92
CA PHE A 15 -4.77 34.40 -6.13
C PHE A 15 -4.80 35.85 -5.64
N ARG A 16 -3.63 36.40 -5.31
CA ARG A 16 -3.49 37.77 -4.80
C ARG A 16 -3.96 38.83 -5.80
N ASN A 17 -3.93 38.53 -7.09
CA ASN A 17 -4.43 39.39 -8.17
C ASN A 17 -5.96 39.32 -8.37
N GLY A 18 -6.69 38.61 -7.50
CA GLY A 18 -8.14 38.49 -7.56
C GLY A 18 -8.65 37.34 -8.44
N VAL A 19 -7.78 36.63 -9.17
CA VAL A 19 -8.20 35.45 -9.94
C VAL A 19 -8.64 34.33 -8.99
N VAL A 20 -9.79 33.72 -9.28
CA VAL A 20 -10.33 32.61 -8.52
C VAL A 20 -10.48 31.40 -9.42
N ILE A 21 -9.83 30.30 -9.06
CA ILE A 21 -9.93 29.02 -9.78
C ILE A 21 -10.58 27.99 -8.86
N ARG A 22 -11.49 27.19 -9.42
CA ARG A 22 -12.21 26.13 -8.73
C ARG A 22 -11.91 24.78 -9.38
N PHE A 23 -11.56 23.81 -8.56
CA PHE A 23 -11.34 22.41 -8.97
C PHE A 23 -12.28 21.51 -8.19
N LYS A 24 -12.72 20.43 -8.83
CA LYS A 24 -13.51 19.37 -8.21
C LYS A 24 -12.90 18.03 -8.59
N TYR A 25 -12.54 17.23 -7.60
CA TYR A 25 -11.96 15.91 -7.81
C TYR A 25 -12.75 14.85 -7.04
N PRO A 26 -13.05 13.68 -7.64
CA PRO A 26 -13.60 12.55 -6.90
C PRO A 26 -12.55 12.03 -5.91
N ILE A 27 -13.00 11.62 -4.72
CA ILE A 27 -12.14 11.06 -3.66
C ILE A 27 -12.50 9.62 -3.28
N ARG A 28 -13.73 9.18 -3.57
CA ARG A 28 -14.20 7.82 -3.27
C ARG A 28 -15.14 7.34 -4.36
N THR A 29 -15.04 6.06 -4.71
CA THR A 29 -15.98 5.37 -5.60
C THR A 29 -17.04 4.59 -4.82
N THR A 30 -16.82 4.33 -3.53
CA THR A 30 -17.75 3.62 -2.63
C THR A 30 -18.11 4.48 -1.41
N PRO A 31 -19.33 4.29 -0.85
CA PRO A 31 -19.77 5.01 0.34
C PRO A 31 -18.86 4.86 1.55
N GLU A 32 -18.98 5.80 2.49
CA GLU A 32 -18.33 5.68 3.79
C GLU A 32 -18.91 4.56 4.63
N GLY A 33 -18.04 3.77 5.27
CA GLY A 33 -18.44 2.64 6.09
C GLY A 33 -18.91 1.40 5.32
N SER A 34 -18.99 1.42 3.98
CA SER A 34 -19.48 0.27 3.20
C SER A 34 -18.40 -0.72 2.78
N ALA A 35 -17.16 -0.56 3.26
CA ALA A 35 -16.07 -1.47 2.91
C ALA A 35 -16.18 -2.75 3.75
N ASP A 36 -16.41 -3.88 3.09
CA ASP A 36 -16.37 -5.20 3.70
C ASP A 36 -15.01 -5.86 3.37
N PRO A 37 -14.15 -6.11 4.37
CA PRO A 37 -12.81 -6.67 4.15
C PRO A 37 -12.82 -8.13 3.69
N THR A 38 -13.95 -8.82 3.84
CA THR A 38 -14.11 -10.25 3.54
C THR A 38 -15.02 -10.51 2.34
N LEU A 39 -15.50 -9.46 1.67
CA LEU A 39 -16.53 -9.56 0.63
C LEU A 39 -16.12 -10.56 -0.47
N GLY A 40 -16.94 -11.60 -0.64
CA GLY A 40 -16.75 -12.61 -1.68
C GLY A 40 -15.61 -13.60 -1.43
N LYS A 41 -15.03 -13.63 -0.22
CA LYS A 41 -14.05 -14.63 0.20
C LYS A 41 -14.65 -15.54 1.29
N PRO A 42 -14.27 -16.83 1.33
CA PRO A 42 -14.62 -17.70 2.44
C PRO A 42 -13.91 -17.27 3.72
N ASP A 43 -14.42 -17.74 4.86
CA ASP A 43 -13.72 -17.59 6.14
C ASP A 43 -12.32 -18.22 6.07
N PRO A 44 -11.32 -17.62 6.75
CA PRO A 44 -9.96 -18.15 6.75
C PRO A 44 -9.90 -19.53 7.39
N ASP A 45 -9.25 -20.48 6.71
CA ASP A 45 -8.99 -21.81 7.25
C ASP A 45 -7.89 -21.75 8.35
N PRO A 46 -8.20 -22.07 9.62
CA PRO A 46 -7.23 -22.03 10.71
C PRO A 46 -6.06 -23.00 10.52
N SER A 47 -6.23 -24.07 9.73
CA SER A 47 -5.17 -25.05 9.47
C SER A 47 -4.00 -24.46 8.67
N LEU A 48 -4.26 -23.38 7.94
CA LEU A 48 -3.29 -22.72 7.06
C LEU A 48 -2.42 -21.68 7.80
N ILE A 49 -2.63 -21.44 9.10
CA ILE A 49 -1.90 -20.43 9.87
C ILE A 49 -0.37 -20.61 9.85
N GLY A 50 0.11 -21.83 9.65
CA GLY A 50 1.54 -22.15 9.57
C GLY A 50 2.17 -21.97 8.20
N ASN A 51 1.38 -21.59 7.18
CA ASN A 51 1.90 -21.36 5.83
C ASN A 51 2.25 -19.87 5.61
N ASN A 52 2.78 -19.57 4.42
CA ASN A 52 3.15 -18.20 4.04
C ASN A 52 2.08 -17.50 3.18
N GLN A 53 0.86 -18.04 3.10
CA GLN A 53 -0.21 -17.49 2.25
C GLN A 53 -1.05 -16.47 3.04
N LEU A 54 -1.43 -15.37 2.39
CA LEU A 54 -2.49 -14.49 2.91
C LEU A 54 -3.85 -15.18 2.76
N PHE A 55 -4.84 -14.80 3.57
CA PHE A 55 -6.17 -15.46 3.53
C PHE A 55 -6.84 -15.39 2.14
N THR A 56 -6.64 -14.28 1.41
CA THR A 56 -7.13 -14.14 0.04
C THR A 56 -6.38 -15.00 -0.96
N GLU A 57 -5.07 -15.17 -0.77
CA GLU A 57 -4.23 -16.01 -1.64
C GLU A 57 -4.56 -17.49 -1.44
N ALA A 58 -4.79 -17.91 -0.20
CA ALA A 58 -5.30 -19.24 0.12
C ALA A 58 -6.68 -19.48 -0.49
N ALA A 59 -7.60 -18.51 -0.38
CA ALA A 59 -8.93 -18.58 -1.00
C ALA A 59 -8.87 -18.66 -2.53
N ASP A 60 -7.90 -17.98 -3.15
CA ASP A 60 -7.70 -17.95 -4.61
C ASP A 60 -6.78 -19.07 -5.13
N GLY A 61 -6.25 -19.92 -4.24
CA GLY A 61 -5.34 -21.02 -4.60
C GLY A 61 -3.97 -20.56 -5.14
N VAL A 62 -3.56 -19.34 -4.83
CA VAL A 62 -2.31 -18.74 -5.33
C VAL A 62 -1.17 -19.01 -4.36
N GLU A 63 -0.08 -19.60 -4.86
CA GLU A 63 1.17 -19.70 -4.10
C GLU A 63 2.00 -18.40 -4.22
N PRO A 64 2.59 -17.92 -3.11
CA PRO A 64 3.51 -16.79 -3.13
C PRO A 64 4.69 -17.03 -4.09
N ALA A 65 5.08 -16.00 -4.82
CA ALA A 65 6.18 -16.09 -5.77
C ALA A 65 7.48 -16.48 -5.05
N LYS A 66 8.05 -17.63 -5.45
CA LYS A 66 9.36 -18.08 -4.98
C LYS A 66 10.46 -17.46 -5.85
N PRO A 67 11.61 -17.05 -5.28
CA PRO A 67 12.74 -16.59 -6.06
C PRO A 67 13.13 -17.62 -7.12
N LYS A 68 13.44 -17.17 -8.35
CA LYS A 68 13.90 -18.06 -9.44
C LYS A 68 15.20 -18.77 -9.08
N GLU A 69 16.08 -18.11 -8.35
CA GLU A 69 17.32 -18.66 -7.83
C GLU A 69 17.61 -18.03 -6.46
N VAL A 70 18.08 -18.85 -5.52
CA VAL A 70 18.45 -18.40 -4.16
C VAL A 70 19.97 -18.40 -4.06
N LEU A 71 20.58 -17.21 -4.05
CA LEU A 71 22.02 -17.04 -4.07
C LEU A 71 22.71 -17.54 -2.78
N ASN A 72 22.02 -17.57 -1.63
CA ASN A 72 22.52 -18.03 -0.32
C ASN A 72 23.95 -17.52 0.03
N LYS A 73 24.30 -16.32 -0.44
CA LYS A 73 25.64 -15.77 -0.29
C LYS A 73 25.68 -14.83 0.90
N LYS A 74 26.42 -15.23 1.92
CA LYS A 74 26.82 -14.35 3.02
C LYS A 74 27.98 -13.49 2.52
N PHE A 75 27.85 -12.18 2.61
CA PHE A 75 28.95 -11.26 2.34
C PHE A 75 29.68 -10.99 3.65
N GLU A 76 30.96 -11.35 3.71
CA GLU A 76 31.81 -10.98 4.84
C GLU A 76 32.22 -9.52 4.71
N VAL A 77 31.99 -8.75 5.78
CA VAL A 77 32.45 -7.36 5.85
C VAL A 77 33.90 -7.41 6.30
N GLY A 78 34.83 -7.08 5.39
CA GLY A 78 36.23 -6.85 5.75
C GLY A 78 36.36 -5.67 6.70
N ALA A 79 37.21 -5.80 7.72
CA ALA A 79 37.36 -4.88 8.86
C ALA A 79 37.08 -3.41 8.51
N LEU A 80 36.02 -2.84 9.10
CA LEU A 80 35.83 -1.39 9.17
C LEU A 80 36.99 -0.80 9.98
N GLY A 81 37.81 0.02 9.34
CA GLY A 81 38.85 0.81 10.00
C GLY A 81 40.28 0.40 9.65
N LYS A 82 40.75 0.79 8.47
CA LYS A 82 42.13 1.25 8.32
C LYS A 82 42.10 2.70 7.89
N THR A 83 42.25 3.59 8.87
CA THR A 83 42.57 5.00 8.67
C THR A 83 43.83 5.09 7.82
N ALA A 84 43.72 5.67 6.63
CA ALA A 84 44.89 6.11 5.87
C ALA A 84 45.50 7.28 6.63
N THR A 85 46.64 7.05 7.28
CA THR A 85 47.53 8.12 7.75
C THR A 85 48.14 8.78 6.53
N TYR A 86 47.74 10.03 6.27
CA TYR A 86 48.50 10.98 5.47
C TYR A 86 49.73 11.46 6.24
#